data_AF-M7YB70-F1
#
_entry.id   AF-M7YB70-F1
#
_cell.length_a   1.000
_cell.length_b   1.000
_cell.length_c   1.000
_cell.angle_alpha   90.00
_cell.angle_beta   90.00
_cell.angle_gamma   90.00
#
_symmetry.space_group_name_H-M   'P 1'
#
loop_
_entity.id
_entity.type
_entity.pdbx_description
1 polymer ?
#
loop_
_entity_poly.entity_id
_entity_poly.type
_entity_poly.pdbx_seq_one_letter_code
_entity_poly.pdbx_strand_id
1 'polypeptide(L)'
;MKEELEKKSKELEQTLQMQLEVAKKESEEWVKIGAVALASGLLAFGLYQIFGKNKEKKKTKKVMETLAKEGLLDAEIKKKLTQKAEPGLLGRVGIALLPMALNYGKEQLLTKLQESATKKTDEPQK
;
A
#
# COMPACT_ATOMS: atom_id res chain seq x y z
N MET A 1 -9.28 -1.69 -47.26
CA MET A 1 -8.37 -2.35 -46.30
C MET A 1 -7.58 -1.35 -45.44
N LYS A 2 -6.67 -0.50 -45.95
CA LYS A 2 -5.92 0.46 -45.10
C LYS A 2 -6.81 1.52 -44.44
N GLU A 3 -7.71 2.14 -45.21
CA GLU A 3 -8.64 3.17 -44.68
C GLU A 3 -9.65 2.62 -43.65
N GLU A 4 -10.04 1.34 -43.78
CA GLU A 4 -10.93 0.68 -42.80
C GLU A 4 -10.20 0.35 -41.49
N LEU A 5 -8.91 0.01 -41.56
CA LEU A 5 -8.05 -0.18 -40.37
C LEU A 5 -7.79 1.14 -39.65
N GLU A 6 -7.57 2.23 -40.39
CA GLU A 6 -7.42 3.56 -39.82
C GLU A 6 -8.72 4.06 -39.18
N LYS A 7 -9.89 3.82 -39.80
CA LYS A 7 -11.19 4.11 -39.16
C LYS A 7 -11.38 3.30 -37.88
N LYS A 8 -11.12 2.00 -37.91
CA LYS A 8 -11.27 1.14 -36.72
C LYS A 8 -10.32 1.53 -35.60
N SER A 9 -9.08 1.86 -35.89
CA SER A 9 -8.13 2.33 -34.88
C SER A 9 -8.55 3.68 -34.29
N LYS A 10 -9.07 4.60 -35.10
CA LYS A 10 -9.58 5.90 -34.65
C LYS A 10 -10.84 5.79 -33.79
N GLU A 11 -11.76 4.90 -34.16
CA GLU A 11 -12.93 4.55 -33.34
C GLU A 11 -12.52 3.88 -32.02
N LEU A 12 -11.49 3.05 -32.05
CA LEU A 12 -10.96 2.38 -30.87
C LEU A 12 -10.27 3.36 -29.93
N GLU A 13 -9.47 4.29 -30.45
CA GLU A 13 -8.87 5.39 -29.68
C GLU A 13 -9.93 6.29 -29.07
N GLN A 14 -10.95 6.65 -29.84
CA GLN A 14 -12.07 7.45 -29.34
C GLN A 14 -12.81 6.72 -28.22
N THR A 15 -13.03 5.42 -28.37
CA THR A 15 -13.65 4.57 -27.34
C THR A 15 -12.77 4.46 -26.10
N LEU A 16 -11.45 4.30 -26.27
CA LEU A 16 -10.49 4.22 -25.17
C LEU A 16 -10.43 5.54 -24.39
N GLN A 17 -10.43 6.67 -25.08
CA GLN A 17 -10.47 7.99 -24.46
C GLN A 17 -11.75 8.18 -23.64
N MET A 18 -12.89 7.78 -24.19
CA MET A 18 -14.17 7.88 -23.50
C MET A 18 -14.21 7.01 -22.25
N GLN A 19 -13.68 5.78 -22.31
CA GLN A 19 -13.52 4.90 -21.14
C GLN A 19 -12.55 5.49 -20.10
N LEU A 20 -11.48 6.14 -20.55
CA LEU A 20 -10.48 6.73 -19.68
C LEU A 20 -11.00 8.00 -18.98
N GLU A 21 -11.84 8.79 -19.65
CA GLU A 21 -12.52 9.94 -19.03
C GLU A 21 -13.52 9.52 -17.96
N VAL A 22 -14.32 8.47 -18.23
CA VAL A 22 -15.23 7.90 -17.23
C VAL A 22 -14.43 7.35 -16.04
N ALA A 23 -13.38 6.57 -16.31
CA ALA A 23 -12.51 6.04 -15.27
C ALA A 23 -11.83 7.15 -14.45
N LYS A 24 -11.41 8.26 -15.07
CA LYS A 24 -10.86 9.42 -14.35
C LYS A 24 -11.89 10.02 -13.39
N LYS A 25 -13.12 10.25 -13.85
CA LYS A 25 -14.19 10.81 -13.00
C LYS A 25 -14.51 9.90 -11.83
N GLU A 26 -14.64 8.59 -12.06
CA GLU A 26 -14.87 7.63 -10.98
C GLU A 26 -13.65 7.52 -10.05
N SER A 27 -12.44 7.62 -10.61
CA SER A 27 -11.21 7.52 -9.82
C SER A 27 -11.06 8.61 -8.76
N GLU A 28 -11.64 9.80 -8.96
CA GLU A 28 -11.54 10.86 -7.95
C GLU A 28 -12.19 10.47 -6.62
N GLU A 29 -13.29 9.74 -6.67
CA GLU A 29 -13.98 9.27 -5.47
C GLU A 29 -13.22 8.09 -4.83
N TRP A 30 -12.75 7.15 -5.66
CA TRP A 30 -11.90 6.04 -5.20
C TRP A 30 -10.55 6.50 -4.62
N VAL A 31 -9.95 7.57 -5.13
CA VAL A 31 -8.71 8.15 -4.60
C VAL A 31 -8.95 8.75 -3.22
N LYS A 32 -10.08 9.46 -3.01
CA LYS A 32 -10.44 10.00 -1.69
C LYS A 32 -10.68 8.87 -0.68
N ILE A 33 -11.46 7.87 -1.07
CA ILE A 33 -11.74 6.70 -0.22
C ILE A 33 -10.43 5.95 0.08
N GLY A 34 -9.60 5.73 -0.93
CA GLY A 34 -8.29 5.09 -0.80
C GLY A 34 -7.35 5.85 0.13
N ALA A 35 -7.34 7.19 0.08
CA ALA A 35 -6.56 8.02 0.98
C ALA A 35 -7.02 7.88 2.45
N VAL A 36 -8.34 7.89 2.69
CA VAL A 36 -8.91 7.70 4.03
C VAL A 36 -8.61 6.29 4.56
N ALA A 37 -8.75 5.26 3.72
CA ALA A 37 -8.43 3.88 4.06
C ALA A 37 -6.93 3.70 4.41
N LEU A 38 -6.02 4.29 3.62
CA LEU A 38 -4.59 4.25 3.92
C LEU A 38 -4.26 4.99 5.23
N ALA A 39 -4.80 6.17 5.45
CA ALA A 39 -4.55 6.94 6.67
C ALA A 39 -5.03 6.19 7.93
N SER A 40 -6.24 5.63 7.89
CA SER A 40 -6.79 4.82 8.98
C SER A 40 -6.00 3.52 9.20
N GLY A 41 -5.56 2.87 8.12
CA GLY A 41 -4.70 1.68 8.17
C GLY A 41 -3.35 1.97 8.84
N LEU A 42 -2.70 3.08 8.49
CA LEU A 42 -1.43 3.50 9.11
C LEU A 42 -1.61 3.84 10.59
N LEU A 43 -2.71 4.52 10.96
CA LEU A 43 -3.05 4.79 12.35
C LEU A 43 -3.24 3.50 13.16
N ALA A 44 -4.08 2.59 12.66
CA ALA A 44 -4.32 1.30 13.31
C ALA A 44 -3.02 0.47 13.44
N PHE A 45 -2.20 0.44 12.39
CA PHE A 45 -0.91 -0.25 12.39
C PHE A 45 0.06 0.36 13.42
N GLY A 46 0.15 1.69 13.49
CA GLY A 46 0.95 2.39 14.49
C GLY A 46 0.54 2.04 15.93
N LEU A 47 -0.76 2.04 16.21
CA LEU A 47 -1.31 1.63 17.50
C LEU A 47 -1.00 0.16 17.81
N TYR A 48 -1.15 -0.74 16.83
CA TYR A 48 -0.81 -2.16 17.00
C TYR A 48 0.68 -2.37 17.26
N GLN A 49 1.55 -1.62 16.58
CA GLN A 49 3.00 -1.71 16.78
C GLN A 49 3.41 -1.28 18.19
N ILE A 50 2.77 -0.23 18.75
CA ILE A 50 3.05 0.29 20.09
C ILE A 50 2.46 -0.63 21.16
N PHE A 51 1.17 -0.98 21.04
CA PHE A 51 0.42 -1.64 22.12
C PHE A 51 0.26 -3.16 21.92
N GLY A 52 0.14 -3.63 20.67
CA GLY A 52 -0.12 -5.03 20.33
C GLY A 52 1.11 -5.92 20.48
N LYS A 53 2.27 -5.47 19.99
CA LYS A 53 3.53 -6.26 20.05
C LYS A 53 3.94 -6.66 21.47
N ASN A 54 3.72 -5.79 22.46
CA ASN A 54 4.03 -6.11 23.85
C ASN A 54 3.07 -7.14 24.45
N LYS A 55 1.81 -7.18 24.00
CA LYS A 55 0.84 -8.20 24.45
C LYS A 55 1.15 -9.58 23.87
N GLU A 56 1.51 -9.64 22.59
CA GLU A 56 1.93 -10.88 21.91
C GLU A 56 3.12 -11.53 22.61
N LYS A 57 4.19 -10.76 22.86
CA LYS A 57 5.38 -11.25 23.58
C LYS A 57 5.07 -11.78 24.97
N LYS A 58 4.16 -11.12 25.69
CA LYS A 58 3.71 -11.56 27.03
C LYS A 58 2.92 -12.87 26.96
N LYS A 59 2.06 -13.05 25.95
CA LYS A 59 1.32 -14.30 25.73
C LYS A 59 2.26 -15.47 25.42
N THR A 60 3.20 -15.29 24.49
CA THR A 60 4.20 -16.32 24.18
C THR A 60 5.04 -16.67 25.40
N LYS A 61 5.47 -15.66 26.18
CA LYS A 61 6.22 -15.90 27.42
C LYS A 61 5.40 -16.68 28.46
N LYS A 62 4.12 -16.34 28.62
CA LYS A 62 3.20 -17.03 29.55
C LYS A 62 2.98 -18.50 29.15
N VAL A 63 2.82 -18.76 27.86
CA VAL A 63 2.69 -20.13 27.32
C VAL A 63 3.97 -20.93 27.57
N MET A 64 5.15 -20.34 27.34
CA MET A 64 6.42 -20.99 27.65
C MET A 64 6.59 -21.28 29.15
N GLU A 65 6.15 -20.38 30.04
CA GLU A 65 6.18 -20.59 31.49
C GLU A 65 5.23 -21.71 31.95
N THR A 66 4.03 -21.84 31.38
CA THR A 66 3.10 -22.93 31.73
C THR A 66 3.60 -24.28 31.25
N LEU A 67 4.11 -24.37 30.01
CA LEU A 67 4.71 -25.58 29.46
C LEU A 67 5.95 -26.02 30.27
N ALA A 68 6.74 -25.06 30.78
CA ALA A 68 7.89 -25.35 31.63
C ALA A 68 7.47 -25.91 33.00
N LYS A 69 6.41 -25.34 33.60
CA LYS A 69 5.86 -25.80 34.88
C LYS A 69 5.26 -27.21 34.81
N GLU A 70 4.70 -27.58 33.67
CA GLU A 70 4.12 -28.90 33.44
C GLU A 70 5.15 -29.93 32.94
N GLY A 71 6.42 -29.55 32.77
CA GLY A 71 7.48 -30.45 32.29
C GLY A 71 7.37 -30.82 30.82
N LEU A 72 6.47 -30.19 30.05
CA LEU A 72 6.26 -30.43 28.62
C LEU A 72 7.13 -29.53 27.72
N LEU A 73 7.93 -28.64 28.29
CA LEU A 73 8.77 -27.72 27.50
C LEU A 73 10.05 -28.41 27.00
N ASP A 74 9.94 -29.07 25.85
CA ASP A 74 11.09 -29.65 25.16
C ASP A 74 11.75 -28.67 24.16
N ALA A 75 13.02 -28.91 23.81
CA ALA A 75 13.83 -28.10 22.89
C ALA A 75 13.18 -27.98 21.50
N GLU A 76 12.48 -29.00 21.02
CA GLU A 76 11.75 -28.96 19.75
C GLU A 76 10.54 -28.01 19.81
N ILE A 77 9.75 -28.07 20.89
CA ILE A 77 8.57 -27.23 21.08
C ILE A 77 8.97 -25.76 21.24
N LYS A 78 10.05 -25.50 21.99
CA LYS A 78 10.66 -24.17 22.10
C LYS A 78 11.08 -23.63 20.74
N LYS A 79 11.70 -24.46 19.89
CA LYS A 79 12.12 -24.08 18.54
C LYS A 79 10.92 -23.75 17.66
N LYS A 80 9.86 -24.57 17.67
CA LYS A 80 8.62 -24.31 16.90
C LYS A 80 7.88 -23.06 17.36
N LEU A 81 7.80 -22.81 18.67
CA LEU A 81 7.15 -21.62 19.25
C LEU A 81 7.91 -20.31 19.00
N THR A 82 9.23 -20.39 18.78
CA THR A 82 10.09 -19.23 18.51
C THR A 82 10.47 -19.07 17.04
N GLN A 83 10.07 -20.01 16.18
CA GLN A 83 10.36 -19.97 14.76
C GLN A 83 9.66 -18.77 14.12
N LYS A 84 10.45 -17.90 13.47
CA LYS A 84 9.89 -16.81 12.66
C LYS A 84 9.14 -17.41 11.49
N ALA A 85 7.86 -17.05 11.36
CA ALA A 85 7.07 -17.37 10.19
C ALA A 85 7.68 -16.69 8.95
N GLU A 86 7.76 -17.43 7.84
CA GLU A 86 8.17 -16.86 6.58
C GLU A 86 7.12 -15.88 6.05
N PRO A 87 7.53 -14.79 5.38
CA PRO A 87 6.58 -13.90 4.74
C PRO A 87 5.85 -14.63 3.60
N GLY A 88 4.52 -14.61 3.65
CA GLY A 88 3.66 -15.11 2.57
C GLY A 88 3.79 -14.28 1.28
N LEU A 89 3.07 -14.69 0.22
CA LEU A 89 3.16 -14.08 -1.11
C LEU A 89 2.98 -12.55 -1.09
N LEU A 90 1.97 -12.05 -0.37
CA LEU A 90 1.72 -10.61 -0.19
C LEU A 90 2.87 -9.89 0.52
N GLY A 91 3.52 -10.54 1.48
CA GLY A 91 4.70 -10.00 2.15
C GLY A 91 5.89 -9.89 1.20
N ARG A 92 6.11 -10.89 0.35
CA ARG A 92 7.21 -10.91 -0.64
C ARG A 92 7.00 -9.87 -1.74
N VAL A 93 5.80 -9.82 -2.31
CA VAL A 93 5.43 -8.83 -3.34
C VAL A 93 5.41 -7.42 -2.77
N GLY A 94 4.85 -7.25 -1.56
CA GLY A 94 4.83 -5.96 -0.87
C GLY A 94 6.22 -5.41 -0.61
N ILE A 95 7.17 -6.24 -0.17
CA ILE A 95 8.57 -5.83 0.04
C ILE A 95 9.21 -5.35 -1.27
N ALA A 96 8.92 -6.01 -2.40
CA ALA A 96 9.48 -5.65 -3.69
C ALA A 96 8.86 -4.35 -4.27
N LEU A 97 7.53 -4.20 -4.17
CA LEU A 97 6.82 -3.08 -4.80
C LEU A 97 6.80 -1.81 -3.94
N LEU A 98 6.88 -1.92 -2.62
CA LEU A 98 6.85 -0.77 -1.71
C LEU A 98 7.89 0.31 -2.03
N PRO A 99 9.20 0.01 -2.21
CA PRO A 99 10.18 1.04 -2.53
C PRO A 99 9.92 1.69 -3.90
N MET A 100 9.44 0.91 -4.88
CA MET A 100 9.09 1.44 -6.21
C MET A 100 7.90 2.41 -6.12
N ALA A 101 6.85 2.04 -5.39
CA ALA A 101 5.69 2.88 -5.15
C ALA A 101 6.06 4.17 -4.41
N LEU A 102 6.94 4.08 -3.40
CA LEU A 102 7.44 5.25 -2.67
C LEU A 102 8.25 6.18 -3.56
N ASN A 103 9.13 5.63 -4.42
CA ASN A 103 9.94 6.45 -5.32
C ASN A 103 9.05 7.16 -6.35
N TYR A 104 8.12 6.43 -6.97
CA TYR A 104 7.16 7.01 -7.91
C TYR A 104 6.28 8.08 -7.26
N GLY A 105 5.78 7.83 -6.05
CA GLY A 105 5.01 8.80 -5.28
C GLY A 105 5.81 10.08 -4.97
N LYS A 106 7.09 9.94 -4.62
CA LYS A 106 8.00 11.08 -4.39
C LYS A 106 8.18 11.91 -5.67
N GLU A 107 8.44 11.28 -6.81
CA GLU A 107 8.61 11.97 -8.10
C GLU A 107 7.35 12.73 -8.51
N GLN A 108 6.18 12.11 -8.36
CA GLN A 108 4.91 12.74 -8.69
C GLN A 108 4.60 13.93 -7.76
N LEU A 109 4.89 13.80 -6.47
CA LEU A 109 4.72 14.88 -5.49
C LEU A 109 5.68 16.05 -5.77
N LEU A 110 6.96 15.77 -6.04
CA LEU A 110 7.94 16.81 -6.37
C LEU A 110 7.56 17.55 -7.65
N THR A 111 7.10 16.82 -8.68
CA THR A 111 6.62 17.40 -9.93
C THR A 111 5.42 18.33 -9.68
N LYS A 112 4.44 17.88 -8.88
CA LYS A 112 3.26 18.69 -8.54
C LYS A 112 3.59 19.90 -7.67
N LEU A 113 4.56 19.78 -6.76
CA LEU A 113 5.06 20.90 -5.94
C LEU A 113 5.79 21.94 -6.78
N GLN A 114 6.61 21.52 -7.74
CA GLN A 114 7.28 22.43 -8.68
C GLN A 114 6.28 23.11 -9.62
N GLU A 115 5.31 22.37 -10.18
CA GLU A 115 4.24 22.90 -11.05
C GLU A 115 3.33 23.91 -10.32
N SER A 116 3.11 23.71 -9.02
CA SER A 116 2.35 24.66 -8.18
C SER A 116 3.19 25.84 -7.69
N ALA A 117 4.51 25.70 -7.57
CA ALA A 117 5.42 26.82 -7.29
C ALA A 117 5.58 27.75 -8.50
N THR A 118 5.66 27.21 -9.71
CA THR A 118 5.71 28.02 -10.94
C THR A 118 4.39 28.73 -11.23
N LYS A 119 3.24 28.07 -11.03
CA LYS A 119 1.91 28.71 -11.22
C LYS A 119 1.62 29.89 -10.28
N LYS A 120 2.26 29.98 -9.11
CA LYS A 120 2.09 31.13 -8.19
C LYS A 120 2.84 32.41 -8.62
N THR A 121 3.64 32.35 -9.68
CA THR A 121 4.43 33.51 -10.16
C THR A 121 3.74 34.28 -11.29
N ASP A 122 2.66 33.73 -11.89
CA ASP A 122 1.97 34.29 -13.06
C ASP A 122 0.53 34.79 -12.78
N GLU A 123 0.16 35.08 -11.52
CA GLU A 123 -1.07 35.84 -11.24
C GLU A 123 -0.77 37.35 -11.19
N PRO A 124 -1.24 38.17 -12.15
CA PRO A 124 -1.27 39.61 -11.98
C PRO A 124 -2.27 39.93 -10.86
N GLN A 125 -1.79 40.61 -9.83
CA GLN A 125 -2.63 41.23 -8.80
C GLN A 125 -3.70 42.07 -9.51
N LYS A 126 -4.97 41.78 -9.22
CA LYS A 126 -6.10 42.61 -9.59
C LYS A 126 -6.80 43.08 -8.33
#